data_AF-A0A0F5PJG1-F1
#
_entry.id   AF-A0A0F5PJG1-F1
#
_cell.length_a   1.000
_cell.length_b   1.000
_cell.length_c   1.000
_cell.angle_alpha   90.00
_cell.angle_beta   90.00
_cell.angle_gamma   90.00
#
_symmetry.space_group_name_H-M   'P 1'
#
loop_
_entity.id
_entity.type
_entity.pdbx_description
1 polymer ?
#
loop_
_entity_poly.entity_id
_entity_poly.type
_entity_poly.pdbx_seq_one_letter_code
_entity_poly.pdbx_strand_id
1 'polypeptide(L)'
;MDKKSKALELYLQGYKIIEIAKELGVSQPAVTKMLKQFPEYREEKERRKKENQEKARQWRNEYKKQKREQYDEEYEMLKKSHAPIFKKSRLSDEALIRSCITHYNYNKEKERLIFNESAGKRPADLPKWFYVHKNVLKQFR
;
A
#
# COMPACT_ATOMS: atom_id res chain seq x y z
N MET A 1 2.66 48.14 28.96
CA MET A 1 3.74 47.39 28.27
C MET A 1 3.89 47.95 26.86
N ASP A 2 5.13 48.09 26.38
CA ASP A 2 5.37 48.43 24.98
C ASP A 2 4.91 47.28 24.06
N LYS A 3 4.34 47.62 22.89
CA LYS A 3 3.83 46.63 21.92
C LYS A 3 4.95 45.69 21.46
N LYS A 4 6.20 46.17 21.42
CA LYS A 4 7.37 45.38 21.01
C LYS A 4 7.74 44.33 22.04
N SER A 5 7.79 44.69 23.33
CA SER A 5 8.06 43.74 24.41
C SER A 5 6.98 42.66 24.48
N LYS A 6 5.71 43.03 24.29
CA LYS A 6 4.61 42.06 24.26
C LYS A 6 4.71 41.11 23.06
N ALA A 7 5.12 41.61 21.89
CA ALA A 7 5.37 40.77 20.73
C ALA A 7 6.48 39.74 20.98
N LEU A 8 7.56 40.14 21.66
CA LEU A 8 8.67 39.24 22.00
C LEU A 8 8.23 38.16 22.98
N GLU A 9 7.51 38.52 24.05
CA GLU A 9 6.99 37.57 25.04
C GLU A 9 6.12 36.49 24.37
N LEU A 10 5.14 36.90 23.55
CA LEU A 10 4.28 35.98 22.82
C LEU A 10 5.08 35.10 21.85
N TYR A 11 6.09 35.67 21.18
CA TYR A 11 6.93 34.88 20.30
C TYR A 11 7.68 33.79 21.08
N LEU A 12 8.30 34.13 22.22
CA LEU A 12 9.02 33.18 23.06
C LEU A 12 8.10 32.09 23.64
N GLN A 13 6.83 32.42 23.93
CA GLN A 13 5.81 31.46 24.37
C GLN A 13 5.39 30.44 23.29
N GLY A 14 5.77 30.64 22.03
CA GLY A 14 5.48 29.69 20.95
C GLY A 14 4.50 30.20 19.89
N TYR A 15 3.90 31.37 20.09
CA TYR A 15 2.93 31.91 19.15
C TYR A 15 3.55 32.21 17.78
N LYS A 16 2.76 32.01 16.73
CA LYS A 16 3.13 32.36 15.36
C LYS A 16 3.00 33.85 15.16
N ILE A 17 3.79 34.40 14.23
CA ILE A 17 3.75 35.83 13.85
C ILE A 17 2.33 36.27 13.45
N ILE A 18 1.55 35.38 12.82
CA ILE A 18 0.16 35.62 12.42
C ILE A 18 -0.75 35.81 13.64
N GLU A 19 -0.56 35.01 14.68
CA GLU A 19 -1.34 35.07 15.92
C GLU A 19 -0.99 36.33 16.71
N ILE A 20 0.31 36.65 16.80
CA ILE A 20 0.82 37.88 17.43
C ILE A 20 0.28 39.12 16.71
N ALA A 21 0.22 39.09 15.38
CA ALA A 21 -0.32 40.18 14.57
C ALA A 21 -1.81 40.43 14.86
N LYS A 22 -2.60 39.35 14.99
CA LYS A 22 -4.02 39.43 15.36
C LYS A 22 -4.20 39.98 16.77
N GLU A 23 -3.43 39.48 17.73
CA GLU A 23 -3.50 39.90 19.14
C GLU A 23 -3.16 41.38 19.34
N LEU A 24 -2.12 41.87 18.65
CA LEU A 24 -1.65 43.24 18.77
C LEU A 24 -2.37 44.23 17.82
N GLY A 25 -3.26 43.74 16.95
CA GLY A 25 -3.96 44.56 15.96
C GLY A 25 -3.03 45.24 14.96
N VAL A 26 -1.94 44.59 14.57
CA VAL A 26 -0.92 45.13 13.64
C VAL A 26 -0.68 44.17 12.49
N SER A 27 -0.07 44.66 11.40
CA SER A 27 0.29 43.80 10.27
C SER A 27 1.46 42.85 10.62
N GLN A 28 1.50 41.66 10.00
CA GLN A 28 2.58 40.68 10.20
C GLN A 28 4.00 41.26 9.89
N PRO A 29 4.20 42.10 8.85
CA PRO A 29 5.49 42.75 8.63
C PRO A 29 5.87 43.69 9.78
N ALA A 30 4.90 44.37 10.39
CA ALA A 30 5.15 45.24 11.55
C ALA A 30 5.63 44.42 12.75
N VAL A 31 4.98 43.30 13.06
CA VAL A 31 5.44 42.36 14.11
C VAL A 31 6.87 41.89 13.84
N THR A 32 7.17 41.49 12.61
CA THR A 32 8.51 41.05 12.23
C THR A 32 9.55 42.15 12.41
N LYS A 33 9.21 43.40 12.06
CA LYS A 33 10.08 44.56 12.26
C LYS A 33 10.32 44.85 13.75
N MET A 34 9.30 44.69 14.59
CA MET A 34 9.42 44.83 16.04
C MET A 34 10.35 43.75 16.62
N LEU A 35 10.13 42.48 16.25
CA LEU A 35 10.90 41.34 16.75
C LEU A 35 12.38 41.40 16.36
N LYS A 36 12.70 41.86 15.14
CA LYS A 36 14.10 42.00 14.66
C LYS A 36 14.97 42.95 15.49
N GLN A 37 14.38 43.81 16.32
CA GLN A 37 15.12 44.72 17.20
C GLN A 37 15.74 43.99 18.39
N PHE A 38 15.25 42.79 18.70
CA PHE A 38 15.68 42.00 19.86
C PHE A 38 16.64 40.88 19.42
N PRO A 39 17.82 40.73 20.04
CA PRO A 39 18.72 39.61 19.76
C PRO A 39 18.09 38.25 20.08
N GLU A 40 17.24 38.17 21.10
CA GLU A 40 16.55 36.96 21.57
C GLU A 40 15.67 36.34 20.48
N TYR A 41 15.08 37.17 19.60
CA TYR A 41 14.31 36.69 18.46
C TYR A 41 15.17 35.86 17.49
N ARG A 42 16.43 36.27 17.25
CA ARG A 42 17.33 35.57 16.35
C ARG A 42 17.75 34.22 16.93
N GLU A 43 18.06 34.19 18.22
CA GLU A 43 18.45 32.97 18.94
C GLU A 43 17.30 31.96 18.95
N GLU A 44 16.10 32.38 19.32
CA GLU A 44 14.92 31.53 19.35
C GLU A 44 14.54 31.02 17.95
N LYS A 45 14.69 31.87 16.92
CA LYS A 45 14.44 31.47 15.53
C LYS A 45 15.41 30.37 15.07
N GLU A 46 16.69 30.48 15.39
CA GLU A 46 17.67 29.42 15.07
C GLU A 46 17.43 28.15 15.89
N ARG A 47 17.02 28.28 17.16
CA ARG A 47 16.61 27.13 17.99
C ARG A 47 15.47 26.36 17.35
N ARG A 48 14.37 27.04 16.98
CA ARG A 48 13.21 26.43 16.30
C ARG A 48 13.57 25.80 14.97
N LYS A 49 14.48 26.42 14.21
CA LYS A 49 14.95 25.89 12.93
C LYS A 49 15.65 24.54 13.12
N LYS A 50 16.54 24.43 14.10
CA LYS A 50 17.22 23.17 14.43
C LYS A 50 16.22 22.10 14.89
N GLU A 51 15.33 22.45 15.81
CA GLU A 51 14.30 21.53 16.33
C GLU A 51 13.39 21.00 15.21
N ASN A 52 12.94 21.88 14.31
CA ASN A 52 12.13 21.47 13.15
C ASN A 52 12.91 20.61 12.17
N GLN A 53 14.21 20.87 11.98
CA GLN A 53 15.06 20.05 11.12
C GLN A 53 15.21 18.62 11.67
N GLU A 54 15.36 18.47 12.99
CA GLU A 54 15.40 17.18 13.67
C GLU A 54 14.07 16.43 13.55
N LYS A 55 12.96 17.10 13.85
CA LYS A 55 11.60 16.52 13.68
C LYS A 55 11.36 16.06 12.24
N ALA A 56 11.75 16.88 11.26
CA ALA A 56 11.60 16.52 9.86
C ALA A 56 12.50 15.33 9.46
N ARG A 57 13.69 15.21 10.06
CA ARG A 57 14.57 14.05 9.86
C ARG A 57 13.96 12.77 10.43
N GLN A 58 13.43 12.83 11.66
CA GLN A 58 12.75 11.70 12.30
C GLN A 58 11.54 11.25 11.47
N TRP A 59 10.67 12.19 11.10
CA TRP A 59 9.50 11.91 10.27
C TRP A 59 9.87 11.27 8.93
N ARG A 60 10.91 11.77 8.23
CA ARG A 60 11.38 11.15 6.98
C ARG A 60 11.90 9.74 7.18
N ASN A 61 12.58 9.46 8.28
CA ASN A 61 13.11 8.13 8.58
C ASN A 61 11.96 7.15 8.89
N GLU A 62 10.99 7.57 9.71
CA GLU A 62 9.81 6.78 10.03
C GLU A 62 8.97 6.49 8.78
N TYR A 63 8.73 7.49 7.93
CA TYR A 63 8.03 7.33 6.67
C TYR A 63 8.72 6.31 5.75
N LYS A 64 10.06 6.40 5.63
CA LYS A 64 10.84 5.43 4.84
C LYS A 64 10.79 4.02 5.43
N LYS A 65 10.80 3.88 6.76
CA LYS A 65 10.68 2.59 7.45
C LYS A 65 9.32 1.95 7.17
N GLN A 66 8.23 2.69 7.39
CA GLN A 66 6.87 2.23 7.12
C GLN A 66 6.69 1.81 5.66
N LYS A 67 7.27 2.56 4.71
CA LYS A 67 7.20 2.20 3.29
C LYS A 67 7.95 0.92 2.94
N ARG A 68 9.06 0.62 3.61
CA ARG A 68 9.79 -0.65 3.42
C ARG A 68 8.98 -1.81 4.00
N GLU A 69 8.43 -1.65 5.19
CA GLU A 69 7.59 -2.67 5.83
C GLU A 69 6.35 -3.00 4.97
N GLN A 70 5.67 -1.99 4.43
CA GLN A 70 4.56 -2.20 3.49
C GLN A 70 4.96 -3.01 2.27
N TYR A 71 6.12 -2.71 1.68
CA TYR A 71 6.62 -3.43 0.51
C TYR A 71 6.98 -4.89 0.85
N ASP A 72 7.62 -5.13 1.99
CA ASP A 72 7.97 -6.47 2.45
C ASP A 72 6.70 -7.30 2.74
N GLU A 73 5.68 -6.71 3.36
CA GLU A 73 4.38 -7.34 3.57
C GLU A 73 3.68 -7.69 2.25
N GLU A 74 3.65 -6.75 1.30
CA GLU A 74 3.07 -6.97 -0.04
C GLU A 74 3.81 -8.09 -0.79
N TYR A 75 5.14 -8.10 -0.73
CA TYR A 75 5.97 -9.13 -1.34
C TYR A 75 5.73 -10.51 -0.73
N GLU A 76 5.62 -10.61 0.60
CA GLU A 76 5.30 -11.88 1.27
C GLU A 76 3.87 -12.35 0.95
N MET A 77 2.90 -11.44 0.82
CA MET A 77 1.56 -11.79 0.33
C MET A 77 1.59 -12.30 -1.12
N LEU A 78 2.35 -11.65 -2.00
CA LEU A 78 2.54 -12.08 -3.38
C LEU A 78 3.18 -13.47 -3.45
N LYS A 79 4.22 -13.70 -2.65
CA LYS A 79 4.91 -14.99 -2.56
C LYS A 79 3.99 -16.09 -2.04
N LYS A 80 3.16 -15.82 -1.03
CA LYS A 80 2.16 -16.80 -0.53
C LYS A 80 1.09 -17.13 -1.57
N SER A 81 0.56 -16.13 -2.28
CA SER A 81 -0.45 -16.36 -3.32
C SER A 81 0.10 -17.14 -4.51
N HIS A 82 1.37 -16.93 -4.87
CA HIS A 82 2.03 -17.62 -5.98
C HIS A 82 2.81 -18.88 -5.53
N ALA A 83 2.89 -19.19 -4.24
CA ALA A 83 3.49 -20.42 -3.72
C ALA A 83 3.03 -21.70 -4.44
N PRO A 84 1.73 -21.90 -4.78
CA PRO A 84 1.31 -23.05 -5.58
C PRO A 84 1.81 -23.02 -7.03
N ILE A 85 2.10 -21.85 -7.60
CA ILE A 85 2.69 -21.68 -8.96
C ILE A 85 4.20 -21.98 -8.94
N PHE A 86 4.90 -21.64 -7.85
CA PHE A 86 6.34 -21.90 -7.68
C PHE A 86 6.68 -23.36 -7.38
N LYS A 87 5.74 -24.16 -6.89
CA LYS A 87 5.88 -25.61 -6.89
C LYS A 87 5.84 -26.06 -8.35
N LYS A 88 6.99 -26.40 -8.93
CA LYS A 88 7.16 -26.93 -10.30
C LYS A 88 6.50 -28.32 -10.47
N SER A 89 5.28 -28.52 -9.99
CA SER A 89 4.49 -29.71 -10.27
C SER A 89 3.76 -29.49 -11.58
N ARG A 90 3.76 -30.51 -12.45
CA ARG A 90 2.85 -30.56 -13.59
C ARG A 90 1.41 -30.49 -13.06
N LEU A 91 0.56 -29.68 -13.70
CA LEU A 91 -0.88 -29.71 -13.44
C LEU A 91 -1.38 -31.13 -13.67
N SER A 92 -2.24 -31.64 -12.79
CA SER A 92 -2.86 -32.93 -12.99
C SER A 92 -3.84 -32.87 -14.16
N ASP A 93 -4.01 -33.99 -14.86
CA ASP A 93 -5.01 -34.13 -15.93
C ASP A 93 -6.40 -33.74 -15.44
N GLU A 94 -6.74 -34.05 -14.19
CA GLU A 94 -8.00 -33.65 -13.56
C GLU A 94 -8.15 -32.12 -13.48
N ALA A 95 -7.11 -31.40 -13.05
CA ALA A 95 -7.14 -29.94 -12.95
C ALA A 95 -7.29 -29.29 -14.33
N LEU A 96 -6.60 -29.83 -15.34
CA LEU A 96 -6.68 -29.38 -16.73
C LEU A 96 -8.06 -29.62 -17.34
N ILE A 97 -8.67 -30.78 -17.09
CA ILE A 97 -10.03 -31.07 -17.55
C ILE A 97 -11.03 -30.16 -16.85
N ARG A 98 -10.86 -29.93 -15.54
CA ARG A 98 -11.77 -29.05 -14.77
C ARG A 98 -11.76 -27.62 -15.30
N SER A 99 -10.62 -27.09 -15.75
CA SER A 99 -10.57 -25.75 -16.38
C SER A 99 -11.22 -25.72 -17.76
N CYS A 100 -11.21 -26.84 -18.49
CA CYS A 100 -11.73 -26.95 -19.85
C CYS A 100 -12.98 -27.84 -19.94
N ILE A 101 -13.78 -27.95 -18.87
CA ILE A 101 -14.83 -28.97 -18.73
C ILE A 101 -15.90 -28.87 -19.82
N THR A 102 -16.18 -27.66 -20.31
CA THR A 102 -17.12 -27.38 -21.40
C THR A 102 -16.74 -28.04 -22.72
N HIS A 103 -15.48 -28.44 -22.89
CA HIS A 103 -14.96 -29.11 -24.07
C HIS A 103 -15.01 -30.64 -23.94
N TYR A 104 -15.62 -31.19 -22.88
CA TYR A 104 -15.77 -32.62 -22.67
C TYR A 104 -17.23 -33.02 -22.55
N ASN A 105 -17.57 -34.15 -23.16
CA ASN A 105 -18.88 -34.77 -23.05
C ASN A 105 -18.77 -36.01 -22.16
N TYR A 106 -19.76 -36.22 -21.30
CA TYR A 106 -19.83 -37.41 -20.46
C TYR A 106 -20.44 -38.58 -21.23
N ASN A 107 -19.70 -39.69 -21.30
CA ASN A 107 -20.19 -40.96 -21.83
C ASN A 107 -20.65 -41.85 -20.65
N LYS A 108 -21.97 -42.05 -20.56
CA LYS A 108 -22.61 -42.81 -19.48
C LYS A 108 -22.31 -44.32 -19.53
N GLU A 109 -22.12 -44.90 -20.70
CA GLU A 109 -21.84 -46.34 -20.86
C GLU A 109 -20.47 -46.73 -20.32
N LYS A 110 -19.50 -45.82 -20.47
CA LYS A 110 -18.08 -46.04 -20.11
C LYS A 110 -17.65 -45.23 -18.88
N GLU A 111 -18.60 -44.56 -18.23
CA GLU A 111 -18.41 -43.68 -17.06
C GLU A 111 -17.19 -42.74 -17.17
N ARG A 112 -17.00 -42.12 -18.34
CA ARG A 112 -15.81 -41.31 -18.64
C ARG A 112 -16.12 -40.05 -19.42
N LEU A 113 -15.29 -39.03 -19.24
CA LEU A 113 -15.31 -37.81 -20.04
C LEU A 113 -14.54 -38.05 -21.34
N ILE A 114 -15.09 -37.59 -22.46
CA ILE A 114 -14.48 -37.67 -23.80
C ILE A 114 -14.42 -36.27 -24.38
N PHE A 115 -13.25 -35.87 -24.89
CA PHE A 115 -13.08 -34.56 -25.51
C PHE A 115 -14.01 -34.40 -26.71
N ASN A 116 -14.70 -33.27 -26.77
CA ASN A 116 -15.60 -32.93 -27.85
C ASN A 116 -14.81 -32.32 -29.01
N GLU A 117 -14.63 -33.09 -30.08
CA GLU A 117 -13.91 -32.64 -31.29
C GLU A 117 -14.62 -31.47 -32.00
N SER A 118 -15.91 -31.23 -31.73
CA SER A 118 -16.63 -30.06 -32.25
C SER A 118 -16.20 -28.75 -31.61
N ALA A 119 -15.57 -28.80 -30.43
CA ALA A 119 -15.11 -27.62 -29.71
C ALA A 119 -13.73 -27.13 -30.21
N GLY A 120 -13.18 -27.77 -31.25
CA GLY A 120 -11.93 -27.41 -31.89
C GLY A 120 -10.85 -28.48 -31.75
N LYS A 121 -9.65 -28.18 -32.25
CA LYS A 121 -8.52 -29.11 -32.19
C LYS A 121 -8.02 -29.24 -30.74
N ARG A 122 -8.02 -30.47 -30.21
CA ARG A 122 -7.50 -30.78 -28.88
C ARG A 122 -6.00 -30.38 -28.77
N PRO A 123 -5.61 -29.55 -27.79
CA PRO A 123 -4.22 -29.34 -27.41
C PRO A 123 -3.50 -30.63 -27.04
N ALA A 124 -2.19 -30.70 -27.27
CA ALA A 124 -1.40 -31.91 -27.00
C ALA A 124 -1.45 -32.32 -25.51
N ASP A 125 -1.42 -31.33 -24.61
CA ASP A 125 -1.38 -31.52 -23.16
C ASP A 125 -2.72 -31.93 -22.54
N LEU A 126 -3.85 -31.81 -23.26
CA LEU A 126 -5.15 -32.20 -22.76
C LEU A 126 -5.45 -33.68 -23.06
N PRO A 127 -5.88 -34.50 -22.10
CA PRO A 127 -6.18 -35.91 -22.35
C PRO A 127 -7.38 -36.08 -23.30
N LYS A 128 -7.36 -37.11 -24.15
CA LYS A 128 -8.50 -37.39 -25.05
C LYS A 128 -9.72 -37.90 -24.29
N TRP A 129 -9.48 -38.65 -23.22
CA TRP A 129 -10.51 -39.23 -22.35
C TRP A 129 -9.98 -39.29 -20.92
N PHE A 130 -10.89 -39.26 -19.95
CA PHE A 130 -10.53 -39.33 -18.53
C PHE A 130 -11.62 -40.02 -17.73
N TYR A 131 -11.24 -40.96 -16.87
CA TYR A 131 -12.17 -41.69 -16.02
C TYR A 131 -12.64 -40.79 -14.88
N VAL A 132 -13.96 -40.72 -14.69
CA VAL A 132 -14.51 -39.95 -13.58
C VAL A 132 -14.49 -40.85 -12.35
N HIS A 133 -13.65 -40.56 -11.36
CA HIS A 133 -13.69 -41.29 -10.09
C HIS A 133 -15.07 -41.09 -9.45
N LYS A 134 -15.64 -42.12 -8.80
CA LYS A 134 -17.04 -42.11 -8.28
C LYS A 134 -17.39 -40.90 -7.38
N ASN A 135 -16.40 -40.26 -6.76
CA ASN A 135 -16.58 -39.07 -5.91
C ASN A 135 -16.77 -37.76 -6.70
N VAL A 136 -16.38 -37.72 -7.98
CA VAL A 136 -16.43 -36.56 -8.88
C VAL A 136 -17.78 -36.49 -9.63
N LEU A 137 -18.56 -37.59 -9.67
CA LEU A 137 -19.89 -37.63 -10.31
C LEU A 137 -20.99 -36.87 -9.54
N LYS A 138 -20.77 -36.51 -8.27
CA LYS A 138 -21.77 -35.76 -7.47
C LYS A 138 -21.99 -34.32 -7.92
N GLN A 139 -21.04 -33.73 -8.65
CA GLN A 139 -21.14 -32.35 -9.18
C GLN A 139 -21.72 -32.29 -10.60
N PHE A 140 -22.07 -33.43 -11.19
CA PHE A 140 -22.63 -33.53 -12.56
C PHE A 140 -24.01 -34.20 -12.59
N ARG A 141 -24.65 -34.34 -11.42
CA ARG A 141 -26.02 -34.86 -11.28
C ARG A 141 -27.00 -33.73 -11.02
#